data_AF-A0A0P6WG77-F1
#
_entry.id   AF-A0A0P6WG77-F1
#
_cell.length_a   1.000
_cell.length_b   1.000
_cell.length_c   1.000
_cell.angle_alpha   90.00
_cell.angle_beta   90.00
_cell.angle_gamma   90.00
#
_symmetry.space_group_name_H-M   'P 1'
#
loop_
_entity.id
_entity.type
_entity.pdbx_description
1 polymer ?
#
loop_
_entity_poly.entity_id
_entity_poly.type
_entity_poly.pdbx_seq_one_letter_code
_entity_poly.pdbx_strand_id
1 'polypeptide(L)'
;MTPEERSAYAKKLAAMRRPENMRRAYKRTRGPKGWSAEDAAAAKVAARLAAERLVERLIANGTIPRSDIDGANATVAALTLLAAPGGAKADKLAAARKLLRHYHADLAGMV
;
A
#
# COMPACT_ATOMS: atom_id res chain seq x y z
N MET A 1 -15.46 35.19 -26.44
CA MET A 1 -16.33 34.03 -26.09
C MET A 1 -17.79 34.40 -26.32
N THR A 2 -18.40 33.89 -27.39
CA THR A 2 -19.76 34.25 -27.83
C THR A 2 -20.83 33.61 -26.93
N PRO A 3 -22.08 34.11 -26.96
CA PRO A 3 -23.20 33.48 -26.26
C PRO A 3 -23.45 32.02 -26.68
N GLU A 4 -23.19 31.68 -27.96
CA GLU A 4 -23.32 30.28 -28.42
C GLU A 4 -22.28 29.38 -27.75
N GLU A 5 -21.04 29.84 -27.58
CA GLU A 5 -19.98 29.07 -26.92
C GLU A 5 -20.29 28.80 -25.43
N ARG A 6 -20.91 29.76 -24.73
CA ARG A 6 -21.36 29.59 -23.34
C ARG A 6 -22.51 28.60 -23.25
N SER A 7 -23.45 28.65 -24.19
CA SER A 7 -24.58 27.72 -24.27
C SER A 7 -24.11 26.29 -24.59
N ALA A 8 -23.15 26.13 -25.50
CA ALA A 8 -22.52 24.84 -25.81
C ALA A 8 -21.79 24.26 -24.58
N TYR A 9 -21.07 25.11 -23.84
CA TYR A 9 -20.39 24.71 -22.61
C TYR A 9 -21.37 24.29 -21.50
N ALA A 10 -22.47 25.02 -21.31
CA ALA A 10 -23.52 24.67 -20.36
C ALA A 10 -24.23 23.36 -20.72
N LYS A 11 -24.53 23.13 -22.00
CA LYS A 11 -25.08 21.86 -22.50
C LYS A 11 -24.12 20.69 -22.31
N LYS A 12 -22.82 20.91 -22.52
CA LYS A 12 -21.76 19.93 -22.22
C LYS A 12 -21.71 19.57 -20.73
N LEU A 13 -21.80 20.56 -19.84
CA LEU A 13 -21.88 20.37 -18.38
C LEU A 13 -23.15 19.60 -17.96
N ALA A 14 -24.29 19.91 -18.56
CA ALA A 14 -25.55 19.20 -18.29
C ALA A 14 -25.52 17.74 -18.79
N ALA A 15 -24.92 17.48 -19.94
CA ALA A 15 -24.75 16.13 -20.48
C ALA A 15 -23.86 15.25 -19.56
N MET A 16 -22.83 15.82 -18.94
CA MET A 16 -21.99 15.12 -17.95
C MET A 16 -22.75 14.71 -16.68
N ARG A 17 -23.89 15.35 -16.37
CA ARG A 17 -24.71 15.07 -15.18
C ARG A 17 -25.84 14.04 -15.41
N ARG A 18 -26.04 13.53 -16.63
CA ARG A 18 -27.04 12.48 -16.88
C ARG A 18 -26.68 11.18 -16.15
N PRO A 19 -27.64 10.43 -15.57
CA PRO A 19 -27.38 9.18 -14.84
C PRO A 19 -26.66 8.13 -15.70
N GLU A 20 -26.94 8.11 -17.00
CA GLU A 20 -26.31 7.24 -17.99
C GLU A 20 -24.78 7.46 -18.09
N ASN A 21 -24.33 8.70 -17.91
CA ASN A 21 -22.91 9.07 -17.88
C ASN A 21 -22.27 8.92 -16.49
N MET A 22 -23.06 8.77 -15.42
CA MET A 22 -22.60 8.30 -14.10
C MET A 22 -22.34 6.78 -14.09
N ARG A 23 -23.06 6.02 -14.93
CA ARG A 23 -22.88 4.56 -15.11
C ARG A 23 -21.62 4.19 -15.89
N ARG A 24 -21.02 5.14 -16.62
CA ARG A 24 -19.61 5.02 -17.01
C ARG A 24 -18.81 5.14 -15.72
N ALA A 25 -18.46 4.00 -15.14
CA ALA A 25 -17.49 3.92 -14.06
C ALA A 25 -16.30 4.78 -14.48
N TYR A 26 -16.24 5.98 -13.93
CA TYR A 26 -15.03 6.78 -13.88
C TYR A 26 -13.99 5.79 -13.39
N LYS A 27 -12.96 5.52 -14.20
CA LYS A 27 -11.77 4.76 -13.79
C LYS A 27 -11.10 5.57 -12.67
N ARG A 28 -11.73 5.65 -11.49
CA ARG A 28 -11.15 6.15 -10.26
C ARG A 28 -10.14 5.09 -9.91
N THR A 29 -8.91 5.36 -10.32
CA THR A 29 -7.70 4.89 -9.66
C THR A 29 -7.81 3.44 -9.24
N ARG A 30 -7.57 2.51 -10.18
CA ARG A 30 -7.09 1.19 -9.78
C ARG A 30 -5.78 1.45 -9.04
N GLY A 31 -5.86 1.47 -7.72
CA GLY A 31 -4.73 1.06 -6.91
C GLY A 31 -4.26 -0.31 -7.41
N PRO A 32 -3.01 -0.66 -7.12
CA PRO A 32 -2.39 -1.90 -7.60
C PRO A 32 -3.34 -3.09 -7.45
N LYS A 33 -3.72 -3.70 -8.60
CA LYS A 33 -4.65 -4.85 -8.70
C LYS A 33 -6.05 -4.69 -8.07
N GLY A 34 -6.76 -3.60 -8.33
CA GLY A 34 -8.21 -3.54 -8.02
C GLY A 34 -8.55 -3.23 -6.56
N TRP A 35 -7.55 -2.80 -5.78
CA TRP A 35 -7.74 -2.22 -4.47
C TRP A 35 -8.04 -0.72 -4.61
N SER A 36 -8.95 -0.19 -3.79
CA SER A 36 -9.04 1.26 -3.63
C SER A 36 -7.79 1.78 -2.92
N ALA A 37 -7.49 3.07 -3.08
CA ALA A 37 -6.36 3.69 -2.39
C ALA A 37 -6.52 3.62 -0.86
N GLU A 38 -7.77 3.72 -0.39
CA GLU A 38 -8.14 3.63 1.03
C GLU A 38 -7.93 2.20 1.55
N ASP A 39 -8.38 1.17 0.83
CA ASP A 39 -8.18 -0.22 1.21
C ASP A 39 -6.69 -0.59 1.25
N ALA A 40 -5.92 -0.11 0.26
CA ALA A 40 -4.47 -0.34 0.21
C ALA A 40 -3.75 0.38 1.36
N ALA A 41 -4.21 1.57 1.76
CA ALA A 41 -3.68 2.28 2.92
C ALA A 41 -4.03 1.56 4.23
N ALA A 42 -5.28 1.14 4.40
CA ALA A 42 -5.73 0.37 5.55
C ALA A 42 -4.95 -0.95 5.70
N ALA A 43 -4.73 -1.67 4.59
CA ALA A 43 -3.94 -2.90 4.60
C ALA A 43 -2.46 -2.65 4.94
N LYS A 44 -1.86 -1.54 4.50
CA LYS A 44 -0.50 -1.14 4.91
C LYS A 44 -0.41 -0.88 6.41
N VAL A 45 -1.39 -0.18 6.97
CA VAL A 45 -1.43 0.09 8.41
C VAL A 45 -1.60 -1.21 9.20
N ALA A 46 -2.51 -2.09 8.78
CA ALA A 46 -2.70 -3.40 9.40
C ALA A 46 -1.42 -4.26 9.34
N ALA A 47 -0.76 -4.30 8.18
CA ALA A 47 0.51 -5.00 8.00
C ALA A 47 1.61 -4.45 8.92
N ARG A 48 1.68 -3.12 9.07
CA ARG A 48 2.64 -2.48 9.96
C ARG A 48 2.40 -2.86 11.43
N LEU A 49 1.15 -2.77 11.91
CA LEU A 49 0.80 -3.15 13.28
C LEU A 49 1.07 -4.63 13.58
N ALA A 50 0.92 -5.51 12.59
CA ALA A 50 1.27 -6.92 12.72
C ALA A 50 2.79 -7.11 12.77
N ALA A 51 3.54 -6.36 11.94
CA ALA A 51 4.99 -6.38 11.91
C ALA A 51 5.62 -5.87 13.21
N GLU A 52 5.12 -4.78 13.78
CA GLU A 52 5.56 -4.23 15.07
C GLU A 52 5.41 -5.27 16.19
N ARG A 53 4.24 -5.91 16.30
CA ARG A 53 4.00 -6.99 17.28
C ARG A 53 4.88 -8.23 17.07
N LEU A 54 5.23 -8.55 15.83
CA LEU A 54 6.17 -9.62 15.55
C LEU A 54 7.59 -9.24 15.98
N VAL A 55 8.03 -8.02 15.67
CA VAL A 55 9.36 -7.52 16.08
C VAL A 55 9.48 -7.43 17.60
N GLU A 56 8.44 -7.00 18.33
CA GLU A 56 8.43 -7.04 19.79
C GLU A 56 8.67 -8.45 20.34
N ARG A 57 8.05 -9.48 19.74
CA ARG A 57 8.29 -10.88 20.11
C ARG A 57 9.71 -11.33 19.77
N LEU A 58 10.27 -10.88 18.64
CA LEU A 58 11.65 -11.14 18.24
C LEU A 58 12.68 -10.42 19.14
N ILE A 59 12.31 -9.30 19.75
CA ILE A 59 13.14 -8.65 20.76
C ILE A 59 13.04 -9.42 22.08
N ALA A 60 11.82 -9.81 22.48
CA ALA A 60 11.59 -10.54 23.72
C ALA A 60 12.26 -11.93 23.75
N ASN A 61 12.34 -12.60 22.60
CA ASN A 61 13.02 -13.89 22.48
C ASN A 61 14.54 -13.78 22.23
N GLY A 62 15.08 -12.57 22.12
CA GLY A 62 16.51 -12.31 21.92
C GLY A 62 17.02 -12.42 20.48
N THR A 63 16.16 -12.59 19.48
CA THR A 63 16.55 -12.64 18.06
C THR A 63 17.04 -11.27 17.57
N ILE A 64 16.36 -10.20 17.97
CA ILE A 64 16.76 -8.82 17.69
C ILE A 64 17.21 -8.18 19.02
N PRO A 65 18.46 -7.68 19.11
CA PRO A 65 18.91 -6.99 20.30
C PRO A 65 18.02 -5.79 20.62
N ARG A 66 17.65 -5.60 21.89
CA ARG A 66 16.80 -4.46 22.30
C ARG A 66 17.46 -3.10 22.06
N SER A 67 18.78 -3.06 21.97
CA SER A 67 19.56 -1.87 21.61
C SER A 67 19.59 -1.59 20.10
N ASP A 68 19.23 -2.56 19.26
CA ASP A 68 19.25 -2.43 17.79
C ASP A 68 17.91 -1.84 17.28
N ILE A 69 17.70 -0.56 17.59
CA ILE A 69 16.50 0.18 17.20
C ILE A 69 16.40 0.28 15.67
N ASP A 70 17.53 0.48 14.99
CA ASP A 70 17.59 0.61 13.53
C ASP A 70 17.24 -0.71 12.85
N GLY A 71 17.78 -1.83 13.34
CA GLY A 71 17.45 -3.18 12.86
C GLY A 71 15.98 -3.55 13.10
N ALA A 72 15.44 -3.21 14.26
CA ALA A 72 14.01 -3.40 14.57
C ALA A 72 13.12 -2.62 13.59
N ASN A 73 13.41 -1.33 13.36
CA ASN A 73 12.67 -0.49 12.43
C ASN A 73 12.78 -0.99 10.97
N ALA A 74 13.97 -1.41 10.55
CA ALA A 74 14.20 -1.98 9.23
C ALA A 74 13.42 -3.30 9.04
N THR A 75 13.33 -4.12 10.08
CA THR A 75 12.57 -5.37 10.07
C THR A 75 11.06 -5.11 9.95
N VAL A 76 10.53 -4.15 10.70
CA VAL A 76 9.12 -3.72 10.57
C VAL A 76 8.82 -3.26 9.15
N ALA A 77 9.69 -2.42 8.57
CA ALA A 77 9.53 -1.92 7.21
C ALA A 77 9.57 -3.04 6.17
N ALA A 78 10.49 -4.01 6.31
CA ALA A 78 10.61 -5.15 5.42
C ALA A 78 9.36 -6.04 5.45
N LEU A 79 8.86 -6.37 6.64
CA LEU A 79 7.63 -7.15 6.83
C LEU A 79 6.41 -6.44 6.26
N THR A 80 6.27 -5.14 6.55
CA THR A 80 5.18 -4.31 6.03
C THR A 80 5.19 -4.31 4.50
N LEU A 81 6.37 -4.20 3.89
CA LEU A 81 6.54 -4.13 2.44
C LEU A 81 6.19 -5.46 1.74
N LEU A 82 6.42 -6.60 2.40
CA LEU A 82 6.04 -7.91 1.87
C LEU A 82 4.54 -8.20 2.02
N ALA A 83 3.93 -7.77 3.13
CA ALA A 83 2.53 -8.07 3.44
C ALA A 83 1.54 -7.06 2.80
N ALA A 84 1.98 -5.83 2.52
CA ALA A 84 1.11 -4.80 1.99
C ALA A 84 0.72 -5.06 0.52
N PRO A 85 -0.57 -4.94 0.18
CA PRO A 85 -1.00 -4.93 -1.20
C PRO A 85 -0.42 -3.68 -1.87
N GLY A 86 0.33 -3.89 -2.95
CA GLY A 86 0.55 -2.79 -3.87
C GLY A 86 1.77 -2.79 -4.76
N GLY A 87 2.46 -3.91 -4.89
CA GLY A 87 3.57 -4.05 -5.84
C GLY A 87 4.70 -3.07 -5.51
N ALA A 88 5.36 -3.28 -4.37
CA ALA A 88 6.70 -2.73 -4.22
C ALA A 88 7.58 -3.26 -5.37
N LYS A 89 8.53 -2.44 -5.85
CA LYS A 89 9.47 -2.86 -6.89
C LYS A 89 10.15 -4.17 -6.48
N ALA A 90 10.39 -5.06 -7.45
CA ALA A 90 11.00 -6.36 -7.21
C ALA A 90 12.29 -6.26 -6.38
N ASP A 91 13.13 -5.26 -6.65
CA ASP A 91 14.38 -5.03 -5.93
C ASP A 91 14.16 -4.71 -4.44
N LYS A 92 13.10 -3.96 -4.12
CA LYS A 92 12.74 -3.64 -2.72
C LYS A 92 12.23 -4.88 -2.00
N LEU A 93 11.46 -5.73 -2.69
CA LEU A 93 11.01 -7.01 -2.15
C LEU A 93 12.19 -7.98 -1.94
N ALA A 94 13.13 -8.03 -2.87
CA ALA A 94 14.34 -8.84 -2.77
C ALA A 94 15.22 -8.39 -1.60
N ALA A 95 15.43 -7.08 -1.44
CA ALA A 95 16.15 -6.52 -0.31
C ALA A 95 15.46 -6.82 1.03
N ALA A 96 14.12 -6.66 1.09
CA ALA A 96 13.34 -7.00 2.28
C ALA A 96 13.48 -8.49 2.65
N ARG A 97 13.36 -9.41 1.69
CA ARG A 97 13.56 -10.85 1.94
C ARG A 97 15.00 -11.15 2.38
N LYS A 98 16.00 -10.48 1.80
CA LYS A 98 17.40 -10.67 2.17
C LYS A 98 17.66 -10.24 3.63
N LEU A 99 17.11 -9.09 4.03
CA LEU A 99 17.19 -8.61 5.41
C LEU A 99 16.50 -9.59 6.37
N LEU A 100 15.29 -10.05 6.05
CA LEU A 100 14.58 -10.99 6.93
C LEU A 100 15.32 -12.32 7.06
N ARG A 101 15.90 -12.86 5.98
CA ARG A 101 16.74 -14.06 6.05
C ARG A 101 17.96 -13.90 6.94
N HIS A 102 18.51 -12.69 7.06
CA HIS A 102 19.64 -12.43 7.94
C HIS A 102 19.26 -12.54 9.42
N TYR A 103 18.09 -12.02 9.80
CA TYR A 103 17.59 -12.12 11.17
C TYR A 103 16.96 -13.48 11.49
N HIS A 104 16.26 -14.11 10.53
CA HIS A 104 15.69 -15.45 10.68
C HIS A 104 15.29 -16.04 9.32
N ALA A 105 15.78 -17.23 8.98
CA ALA A 105 15.49 -17.88 7.69
C ALA A 105 13.97 -18.10 7.47
N ASP A 106 13.25 -18.45 8.53
CA ASP A 106 11.79 -18.74 8.47
C ASP A 106 10.91 -17.50 8.29
N LEU A 107 11.39 -16.30 8.67
CA LEU A 107 10.61 -15.06 8.52
C LEU A 107 10.39 -14.68 7.06
N ALA A 108 11.30 -15.08 6.16
CA ALA A 108 11.22 -14.74 4.74
C ALA A 108 10.15 -15.55 3.97
N GLY A 109 9.59 -16.61 4.57
CA GLY A 109 8.56 -17.49 4.00
C GLY A 109 7.18 -17.36 4.65
N MET A 110 7.04 -16.58 5.73
CA MET A 110 5.78 -16.40 6.48
C MET A 110 4.80 -15.38 5.85
N VAL A 111 5.15 -14.79 4.69
CA VAL A 111 4.36 -13.76 4.00
C VAL A 111 3.99 -14.18 2.59
#